data_AF-A0A1P8SEV0-F1
#
_entry.id   AF-A0A1P8SEV0-F1
#
_cell.length_a   1.000
_cell.length_b   1.000
_cell.length_c   1.000
_cell.angle_alpha   90.00
_cell.angle_beta   90.00
_cell.angle_gamma   90.00
#
_symmetry.space_group_name_H-M   'P 1'
#
loop_
_entity.id
_entity.type
_entity.pdbx_description
1 polymer ?
#
loop_
_entity_poly.entity_id
_entity_poly.type
_entity_poly.pdbx_seq_one_letter_code
_entity_poly.pdbx_strand_id
1 'polypeptide(L)' 'FSASFCERILFLKDGKIFNEIFRGEKSRKDFFNEILDILTLLGGEVGNVR' A
#
# COMPACT_ATOMS: atom_id res chain seq x y z
N PHE A 1 9.70 2.50 0.11
CA PHE A 1 10.55 1.42 0.66
C PHE A 1 10.35 1.21 2.17
N SER A 2 10.27 2.23 3.02
CA SER A 2 10.11 2.03 4.49
C SER A 2 8.83 1.30 4.92
N ALA A 3 7.74 1.41 4.15
CA ALA A 3 6.46 0.79 4.48
C ALA A 3 6.48 -0.75 4.50
N SER A 4 7.33 -1.43 3.72
CA SER A 4 7.38 -2.91 3.70
C SER A 4 8.03 -3.52 4.95
N PHE A 5 8.61 -2.70 5.83
CA PHE A 5 9.10 -3.13 7.14
C PHE A 5 8.01 -3.06 8.22
N CYS A 6 6.89 -2.38 7.96
CA CYS A 6 5.77 -2.31 8.88
C CYS A 6 5.00 -3.63 8.94
N GLU A 7 4.38 -3.92 10.08
CA GLU A 7 3.51 -5.10 10.24
C GLU A 7 2.07 -4.83 9.78
N ARG A 8 1.65 -3.56 9.79
CA ARG A 8 0.34 -3.08 9.37
C ARG A 8 0.48 -1.75 8.65
N ILE A 9 -0.27 -1.56 7.57
CA ILE A 9 -0.36 -0.29 6.84
C ILE A 9 -1.82 0.11 6.77
N LEU A 10 -2.09 1.38 7.09
CA LEU A 10 -3.41 1.98 7.03
C LEU A 10 -3.47 2.91 5.82
N PHE A 11 -4.42 2.67 4.94
CA PHE A 11 -4.75 3.57 3.85
C PHE A 11 -5.85 4.51 4.32
N LEU A 12 -5.51 5.80 4.36
CA LEU A 12 -6.44 6.85 4.72
C LEU A 12 -7.02 7.48 3.46
N LYS A 13 -8.33 7.71 3.47
CA LYS A 13 -9.06 8.51 2.48
C LYS A 13 -9.97 9.48 3.22
N ASP A 14 -9.85 10.77 2.90
CA ASP A 14 -10.63 11.85 3.51
C ASP A 14 -10.60 11.85 5.06
N GLY A 15 -9.41 11.60 5.62
CA GLY A 15 -9.19 11.56 7.08
C GLY A 15 -9.75 10.32 7.79
N LYS A 16 -10.27 9.33 7.05
CA LYS A 16 -10.78 8.07 7.58
C LYS A 16 -9.97 6.88 7.09
N ILE A 17 -9.95 5.82 7.88
CA ILE A 17 -9.38 4.54 7.46
C ILE A 17 -10.28 3.95 6.39
N PHE A 18 -9.75 3.84 5.18
CA PHE A 18 -10.45 3.27 4.04
C PHE A 18 -10.10 1.80 3.83
N ASN A 19 -8.82 1.45 4.02
CA ASN A 19 -8.35 0.09 3.89
C ASN A 19 -7.15 -0.15 4.80
N GLU A 20 -6.87 -1.41 5.09
CA GLU A 20 -5.69 -1.80 5.85
C GLU A 20 -5.15 -3.13 5.35
N ILE A 21 -3.83 -3.26 5.39
CA ILE A 21 -3.15 -4.51 5.08
C ILE A 21 -2.21 -4.89 6.21
N PHE A 22 -2.13 -6.19 6.43
CA PHE A 22 -1.26 -6.80 7.42
C PHE A 22 -0.22 -7.64 6.71
N ARG A 23 1.02 -7.53 7.19
CA ARG A 23 2.12 -8.35 6.70
C ARG A 23 1.86 -9.83 7.00
N GLY A 24 1.43 -10.14 8.23
CA GLY A 24 1.24 -11.52 8.68
C GLY A 24 2.51 -12.35 8.46
N GLU A 25 2.37 -13.50 7.81
CA GLU A 25 3.48 -14.40 7.47
C GLU A 25 4.16 -14.07 6.13
N LYS A 26 3.72 -13.02 5.43
CA LYS A 26 4.25 -12.67 4.10
C LYS A 26 5.72 -12.26 4.20
N SER A 27 6.49 -12.68 3.19
CA SER A 27 7.84 -12.18 3.02
C SER A 27 7.81 -10.66 2.79
N ARG A 28 8.90 -9.98 3.13
CA ARG A 28 9.01 -8.52 2.88
C ARG A 28 8.78 -8.16 1.41
N LYS A 29 9.18 -9.05 0.48
CA LYS A 29 9.05 -8.83 -0.95
C LYS A 29 7.58 -8.94 -1.38
N ASP A 30 6.88 -9.96 -0.91
CA ASP A 30 5.46 -10.16 -1.25
C ASP A 30 4.61 -9.05 -0.67
N PHE A 31 4.86 -8.67 0.59
CA PHE A 31 4.18 -7.55 1.21
C PHE A 31 4.48 -6.21 0.50
N PHE A 32 5.71 -6.02 0.01
CA PHE A 32 6.07 -4.85 -0.78
C PHE A 32 5.31 -4.79 -2.12
N ASN A 33 5.20 -5.91 -2.83
CA ASN A 33 4.44 -5.96 -4.08
C ASN A 33 2.96 -5.68 -3.86
N GLU A 34 2.36 -6.23 -2.80
CA GLU A 34 0.96 -5.96 -2.44
C GLU A 34 0.72 -4.47 -2.13
N ILE A 35 1.67 -3.80 -1.46
CA ILE A 35 1.60 -2.34 -1.27
C ILE A 35 1.58 -1.62 -2.62
N LEU A 36 2.44 -2.02 -3.56
CA LEU A 36 2.50 -1.40 -4.90
C LEU A 36 1.19 -1.60 -5.67
N ASP A 37 0.62 -2.81 -5.64
CA ASP A 37 -0.64 -3.12 -6.31
C ASP A 37 -1.78 -2.25 -5.77
N ILE A 38 -1.88 -2.08 -4.44
CA ILE A 38 -2.89 -1.22 -3.82
C ILE A 38 -2.65 0.25 -4.17
N LEU A 39 -1.40 0.71 -4.19
CA LEU A 39 -1.08 2.08 -4.62
C LEU A 39 -1.44 2.32 -6.09
N THR A 40 -1.24 1.34 -6.97
CA THR A 40 -1.64 1.41 -8.38
C THR A 40 -3.17 1.42 -8.53
N LEU A 41 -3.90 0.61 -7.75
CA LEU A 41 -5.36 0.60 -7.74
C LEU A 41 -5.95 1.91 -7.20
N LEU A 42 -5.40 2.45 -6.11
CA LEU A 42 -5.80 3.73 -5.54
C LEU A 42 -5.40 4.91 -6.43
N GLY A 43 -4.26 4.77 -7.10
CA GLY A 43 -3.66 5.76 -7.99
C GLY A 43 -3.93 5.50 -9.47
N GLY A 44 -5.11 4.97 -9.84
CA GLY A 44 -5.53 4.73 -11.23
C GLY A 44 -5.45 5.95 -12.19
N GLU A 45 -4.95 7.10 -11.72
CA GLU A 45 -4.51 8.25 -12.52
C GLU A 45 -3.08 8.71 -12.14
N VAL A 46 -2.09 7.81 -12.01
CA VAL A 46 -0.69 8.19 -12.28
C VAL A 46 -0.50 8.29 -13.80
N GLY A 47 -1.33 9.13 -14.40
CA GLY A 47 -1.32 9.53 -15.80
C GLY A 47 -0.95 11.01 -15.91
N ASN A 48 0.02 11.50 -15.12
CA ASN A 48 0.79 12.69 -15.49
C ASN A 48 2.09 12.80 -14.67
N VAL A 49 3.09 11.99 -15.04
CA VAL A 49 4.47 12.44 -14.91
C VAL A 49 4.88 12.96 -16.30
N ARG A 50 4.68 14.26 -16.50
CA ARG A 50 5.33 15.02 -17.57
C ARG A 50 6.46 15.84 -16.95
#